data_AF-A0A3D1RYW8-F1
#
_entry.id   AF-A0A3D1RYW8-F1
#
_cell.length_a   1.000
_cell.length_b   1.000
_cell.length_c   1.000
_cell.angle_alpha   90.00
_cell.angle_beta   90.00
_cell.angle_gamma   90.00
#
_symmetry.space_group_name_H-M   'P 1'
#
loop_
_entity.id
_entity.type
_entity.pdbx_description
1 polymer ?
#
loop_
_entity_poly.entity_id
_entity_poly.type
_entity_poly.pdbx_seq_one_letter_code
_entity_poly.pdbx_strand_id
1 'polypeptide(L)'
;RDEPVIGFVQSLLGGDRSTEKISFGSEAGLFKGELGIPGVVCGPGSIQQAHRPDEFVAIEQLGICAGMLGRLVDGLCESSLPA
;
A
#
# COMPACT_ATOMS: atom_id res chain seq x y z
N ARG A 1 -1.71 -0.01 -13.77
CA ARG A 1 -3.04 0.57 -13.48
C ARG A 1 -4.03 -0.58 -13.36
N ASP A 2 -3.90 -1.62 -14.19
CA ASP A 2 -4.78 -2.79 -14.19
C ASP A 2 -4.12 -4.06 -13.62
N GLU A 3 -3.31 -3.93 -12.55
CA GLU A 3 -2.79 -5.12 -11.85
C GLU A 3 -3.76 -5.49 -10.72
N PRO A 4 -4.22 -6.75 -10.58
CA PRO A 4 -5.21 -7.16 -9.58
C PRO A 4 -4.83 -6.79 -8.14
N VAL A 5 -3.52 -6.81 -7.84
CA VAL A 5 -2.99 -6.43 -6.53
C VAL A 5 -3.31 -4.97 -6.14
N ILE A 6 -3.52 -4.07 -7.11
CA ILE A 6 -3.92 -2.70 -6.85
C ILE A 6 -5.35 -2.66 -6.30
N GLY A 7 -6.29 -3.31 -6.99
CA GLY A 7 -7.69 -3.38 -6.58
C GLY A 7 -7.85 -4.08 -5.23
N PHE A 8 -7.08 -5.14 -5.02
CA PHE A 8 -6.99 -5.83 -3.73
C PHE A 8 -6.59 -4.87 -2.59
N VAL A 9 -5.48 -4.13 -2.73
CA VAL A 9 -5.04 -3.17 -1.70
C VAL A 9 -6.06 -2.03 -1.51
N GLN A 10 -6.69 -1.54 -2.57
CA GLN A 10 -7.74 -0.52 -2.47
C GLN A 10 -8.97 -1.02 -1.69
N SER A 11 -9.36 -2.29 -1.87
CA SER A 11 -10.46 -2.90 -1.11
C SER A 11 -10.19 -2.91 0.40
N LEU A 12 -8.93 -3.14 0.80
CA LEU A 12 -8.49 -3.10 2.19
C LEU A 12 -8.47 -1.68 2.77
N LEU A 13 -8.56 -0.65 1.94
CA LEU A 13 -8.57 0.76 2.35
C LEU A 13 -9.96 1.38 2.40
N GLY A 14 -11.00 0.59 2.08
CA GLY A 14 -12.40 1.02 2.14
C GLY A 14 -12.89 1.80 0.92
N GLY A 15 -12.26 1.63 -0.25
CA GLY A 15 -12.74 2.23 -1.50
C GLY A 15 -11.65 2.67 -2.47
N ASP A 16 -12.06 3.37 -3.53
CA ASP A 16 -11.18 3.81 -4.61
C ASP A 16 -10.31 4.98 -4.14
N ARG A 17 -9.06 4.67 -3.79
CA ARG A 17 -8.03 5.68 -3.53
C ARG A 17 -7.18 5.89 -4.77
N SER A 18 -6.81 7.13 -5.03
CA SER A 18 -5.97 7.49 -6.17
C SER A 18 -4.65 6.72 -6.13
N THR A 19 -4.36 6.00 -7.20
CA THR A 19 -3.04 5.39 -7.42
C THR A 19 -2.14 6.37 -8.15
N GLU A 20 -0.93 6.56 -7.64
CA GLU A 20 0.10 7.34 -8.33
C GLU A 20 1.26 6.44 -8.74
N LYS A 21 1.83 6.70 -9.92
CA LYS A 21 3.13 6.15 -10.27
C LYS A 21 4.18 7.09 -9.73
N ILE A 22 4.97 6.60 -8.79
CA ILE A 22 6.15 7.30 -8.32
C ILE A 22 7.35 6.88 -9.17
N SER A 23 8.23 7.84 -9.50
CA SER A 23 9.47 7.61 -10.23
C SER A 23 10.67 7.35 -9.31
N PHE A 24 10.41 7.04 -8.03
CA PHE A 24 11.44 6.70 -7.03
C PHE A 24 11.66 5.19 -6.99
N GLY A 25 12.91 4.78 -6.81
CA GLY A 25 13.27 3.37 -6.66
C GLY A 25 12.69 2.78 -5.38
N SER A 26 12.12 1.57 -5.50
CA SER A 26 11.76 0.71 -4.37
C SER A 26 12.00 -0.75 -4.74
N GLU A 27 12.03 -1.62 -3.75
CA GLU A 27 12.23 -3.06 -3.90
C GLU A 27 11.10 -3.72 -4.72
N ALA A 28 9.91 -3.10 -4.79
CA ALA A 28 8.81 -3.57 -5.62
C ALA A 28 9.18 -3.65 -7.11
N GLY A 29 10.08 -2.78 -7.58
CA GLY A 29 10.62 -2.86 -8.94
C GLY A 29 11.46 -4.11 -9.17
N LEU A 30 12.26 -4.51 -8.18
CA LEU A 30 13.07 -5.74 -8.21
C LEU A 30 12.19 -6.99 -8.13
N PHE A 31 11.15 -7.00 -7.29
CA PHE A 31 10.22 -8.13 -7.22
C PHE A 31 9.51 -8.37 -8.56
N LYS A 32 9.09 -7.29 -9.25
CA LYS A 32 8.49 -7.42 -10.58
C LYS A 32 9.52 -7.83 -11.64
N GLY A 33 10.71 -7.23 -11.63
CA GLY A 33 11.74 -7.45 -12.65
C GLY A 33 12.42 -8.81 -12.56
N GLU A 34 12.85 -9.21 -11.36
CA GLU A 34 13.67 -10.41 -11.14
C GLU A 34 12.84 -11.65 -10.81
N LEU A 35 11.69 -11.48 -10.13
CA LEU A 35 10.87 -12.59 -9.65
C LEU A 35 9.51 -12.70 -10.35
N GLY A 36 9.14 -11.72 -11.19
CA GLY A 36 7.83 -11.68 -11.83
C GLY A 36 6.66 -11.44 -10.87
N ILE A 37 6.93 -11.06 -9.61
CA ILE A 37 5.91 -10.87 -8.57
C ILE A 37 5.38 -9.43 -8.65
N PRO A 38 4.08 -9.21 -8.93
CA PRO A 38 3.51 -7.87 -8.91
C PRO A 38 3.50 -7.32 -7.47
N GLY A 39 3.88 -6.05 -7.31
CA GLY A 39 3.99 -5.40 -6.01
C GLY A 39 3.29 -4.04 -5.99
N VAL A 40 2.74 -3.69 -4.82
CA VAL A 40 2.19 -2.36 -4.52
C VAL A 40 2.93 -1.82 -3.30
N VAL A 41 3.45 -0.60 -3.40
CA VAL A 41 3.96 0.14 -2.25
C VAL A 41 2.83 1.00 -1.70
N CYS A 42 2.51 0.81 -0.42
CA CYS A 42 1.50 1.60 0.27
C CYS A 42 1.88 1.81 1.74
N GLY A 43 1.44 2.92 2.32
CA GLY A 43 1.73 3.28 3.69
C GLY A 43 1.16 4.66 4.04
N PRO A 44 1.12 5.04 5.32
CA PRO A 44 0.71 6.36 5.75
C PRO A 44 1.79 7.40 5.42
N GLY A 45 1.40 8.67 5.42
CA GLY A 45 2.31 9.78 5.10
C GLY A 45 2.17 10.28 3.66
N SER A 46 3.12 11.11 3.25
CA SER A 46 3.13 11.79 1.95
C SER A 46 4.54 11.79 1.39
N ILE A 47 4.71 11.40 0.13
CA ILE A 47 6.02 11.41 -0.52
C ILE A 47 6.59 12.82 -0.66
N GLN A 48 5.72 13.84 -0.70
CA GLN A 48 6.11 15.25 -0.73
C GLN A 48 6.85 15.68 0.56
N GLN A 49 6.65 14.96 1.67
CA GLN A 49 7.28 15.21 2.97
C GLN A 49 8.48 14.31 3.27
N ALA A 50 8.72 13.26 2.47
CA ALA A 50 9.84 12.35 2.69
C ALA A 50 11.20 13.05 2.57
N HIS A 51 12.16 12.68 3.42
CA HIS A 51 13.52 13.23 3.50
C HIS A 51 13.57 14.76 3.74
N ARG A 52 12.55 15.30 4.42
CA ARG A 52 12.55 16.69 4.87
C ARG A 52 12.97 16.77 6.35
N PRO A 53 13.59 17.87 6.80
CA PRO A 53 13.99 18.03 8.21
C PRO A 53 12.83 17.90 9.19
N ASP A 54 11.62 18.24 8.74
CA ASP A 54 10.36 18.18 9.48
C ASP A 54 9.44 17.06 8.97
N GLU A 55 10.01 15.96 8.46
CA GLU A 55 9.24 14.79 8.04
C GLU A 55 8.34 14.27 9.18
N PHE A 56 7.04 14.11 8.89
CA PHE A 56 6.06 13.62 9.85
C PHE A 56 4.99 12.76 9.17
N VAL A 57 4.24 12.05 9.99
CA VAL A 57 3.01 11.33 9.61
C VAL A 57 1.94 11.70 10.62
N ALA A 58 0.73 12.04 10.15
CA ALA A 58 -0.36 12.37 11.05
C ALA A 58 -0.86 11.13 11.81
N ILE A 59 -1.25 11.30 13.08
CA ILE A 59 -1.70 10.18 13.93
C ILE A 59 -2.92 9.49 13.30
N GLU A 60 -3.80 10.26 12.68
CA GLU A 60 -4.98 9.76 11.98
C GLU A 60 -4.60 8.83 10.81
N GLN A 61 -3.51 9.13 10.10
CA GLN A 61 -3.01 8.27 9.02
C GLN A 61 -2.49 6.93 9.56
N LEU A 62 -1.87 6.93 10.76
CA LEU A 62 -1.48 5.69 11.43
C LEU A 62 -2.70 4.82 11.75
N GLY A 63 -3.78 5.42 12.25
CA GLY A 63 -5.05 4.71 12.50
C GLY A 63 -5.64 4.07 11.24
N ILE A 64 -5.60 4.79 10.10
CA ILE A 64 -6.03 4.26 8.80
C ILE A 64 -5.15 3.06 8.37
N CYS A 65 -3.83 3.19 8.50
CA CYS A 65 -2.89 2.13 8.16
C CYS A 65 -3.11 0.88 9.04
N ALA A 66 -3.25 1.06 10.36
CA ALA A 66 -3.52 -0.02 11.30
C ALA A 66 -4.82 -0.76 10.94
N GLY A 67 -5.89 -0.03 10.61
CA GLY A 67 -7.15 -0.66 10.18
C GLY A 67 -7.02 -1.45 8.86
N MET A 68 -6.18 -0.99 7.93
CA MET A 68 -5.90 -1.73 6.69
C MET A 68 -5.13 -3.02 6.96
N LEU A 69 -4.07 -2.95 7.77
CA LEU A 69 -3.29 -4.12 8.16
C LEU A 69 -4.13 -5.12 8.95
N GLY A 70 -5.02 -4.66 9.83
CA GLY A 70 -5.98 -5.52 10.53
C GLY A 70 -6.83 -6.34 9.56
N ARG A 71 -7.48 -5.68 8.59
CA ARG A 71 -8.28 -6.36 7.56
C ARG A 71 -7.46 -7.36 6.72
N LEU A 72 -6.22 -7.03 6.41
CA LEU A 72 -5.31 -7.94 5.70
C LEU A 72 -5.02 -9.20 6.52
N VAL A 73 -4.68 -9.03 7.81
CA VAL A 73 -4.40 -10.14 8.72
C VAL A 73 -5.63 -11.01 8.91
N ASP A 74 -6.79 -10.39 9.16
CA ASP A 74 -8.06 -11.10 9.32
C ASP A 74 -8.35 -11.97 8.08
N GLY A 75 -8.26 -11.38 6.89
CA GLY A 75 -8.48 -12.11 5.63
C GLY A 75 -7.48 -13.24 5.38
N LEU A 76 -6.20 -13.06 5.76
CA LEU A 76 -5.18 -14.12 5.66
C LEU A 76 -5.43 -15.26 6.65
N CYS A 77 -5.87 -14.96 7.88
CA CYS A 77 -6.17 -15.96 8.89
C CYS A 77 -7.44 -16.74 8.59
N GLU A 78 -8.46 -16.07 8.05
CA GLU A 78 -9.76 -16.66 7.74
C GLU A 78 -9.83 -17.26 6.33
N SER A 79 -8.78 -17.09 5.51
CA SER A 79 -8.80 -17.40 4.07
C SER A 79 -9.97 -16.73 3.33
N SER A 80 -10.39 -15.56 3.81
CA SER A 80 -11.54 -14.78 3.34
C SER A 80 -11.13 -13.55 2.52
N LEU A 81 -9.88 -13.53 2.03
CA LEU A 81 -9.39 -12.43 1.21
C LEU A 81 -10.31 -12.19 0.00
N PRO A 82 -10.62 -10.92 -0.32
CA PRO A 82 -11.31 -10.60 -1.56
C PRO A 82 -10.51 -11.15 -2.75
N ALA A 83 -11.24 -11.76 -3.69
CA ALA A 83 -10.69 -12.36 -4.91
C ALA A 83 -10.03 -11.32 -5.82
#